data_AF-A0A9E5QW42-F1
#
_entry.id   AF-A0A9E5QW42-F1
#
_cell.length_a   1.000
_cell.length_b   1.000
_cell.length_c   1.000
_cell.angle_alpha   90.00
_cell.angle_beta   90.00
_cell.angle_gamma   90.00
#
_symmetry.space_group_name_H-M   'P 1'
#
loop_
_entity.id
_entity.type
_entity.pdbx_description
1 polymer ?
#
loop_
_entity_poly.entity_id
_entity_poly.type
_entity_poly.pdbx_seq_one_letter_code
_entity_poly.pdbx_strand_id
1 'polypeptide(L)'
;MGGVVKQMFSLHELDYQDILQSEIPEESMLAILCNFKKEEAQVVLSKIIQRLQELSKDAMRLQKYIRQLLVWSRLRNLTAFTTQQLQEMA
;
A
#
# COMPACT_ATOMS: atom_id res chain seq x y z
N MET A 1 -18.89 -25.76 13.58
CA MET A 1 -18.88 -24.29 13.70
C MET A 1 -17.71 -23.79 12.87
N GLY A 2 -18.00 -23.04 11.81
CA GLY A 2 -17.06 -22.79 10.71
C GLY A 2 -15.80 -22.07 11.19
N GLY A 3 -14.65 -22.70 10.92
CA GLY A 3 -13.37 -22.02 11.00
C GLY A 3 -13.41 -20.82 10.07
N VAL A 4 -13.09 -19.66 10.61
CA VAL A 4 -12.80 -18.48 9.79
C VAL A 4 -11.57 -18.84 8.97
N VAL A 5 -11.78 -19.27 7.74
CA VAL A 5 -10.73 -19.38 6.74
C VAL A 5 -10.27 -17.94 6.53
N LYS A 6 -9.23 -17.51 7.25
CA LYS A 6 -8.56 -16.24 7.00
C LYS A 6 -7.86 -16.39 5.65
N GLN A 7 -8.60 -16.17 4.56
CA GLN A 7 -8.07 -16.19 3.22
C GLN A 7 -6.97 -15.12 3.15
N MET A 8 -5.76 -15.55 2.80
CA MET A 8 -4.63 -14.65 2.63
C MET A 8 -4.79 -13.96 1.28
N PHE A 9 -5.49 -12.83 1.28
CA PHE A 9 -5.62 -12.01 0.09
C PHE A 9 -4.28 -11.33 -0.19
N SER A 10 -3.85 -11.40 -1.44
CA SER A 10 -2.62 -10.74 -1.83
C SER A 10 -2.90 -9.25 -2.04
N LEU A 11 -2.13 -8.38 -1.36
CA LEU A 11 -2.37 -6.93 -1.40
C LEU A 11 -2.39 -6.39 -2.84
N HIS A 12 -1.58 -6.96 -3.73
CA HIS A 12 -1.50 -6.55 -5.13
C HIS A 12 -2.79 -6.77 -5.94
N GLU A 13 -3.74 -7.56 -5.44
CA GLU A 13 -5.04 -7.82 -6.08
C GLU A 13 -6.10 -6.81 -5.65
N LEU A 14 -5.91 -6.19 -4.47
CA LEU A 14 -6.85 -5.24 -3.88
C LEU A 14 -6.80 -3.89 -4.60
N ASP A 15 -7.93 -3.20 -4.72
CA ASP A 15 -7.94 -1.82 -5.19
C ASP A 15 -7.34 -0.91 -4.12
N TYR A 16 -6.34 -0.10 -4.49
CA TYR A 16 -5.74 0.83 -3.54
C TYR A 16 -6.76 1.84 -3.01
N GLN A 17 -7.78 2.19 -3.80
CA GLN A 17 -8.81 3.16 -3.41
C GLN A 17 -9.63 2.64 -2.22
N ASP A 18 -9.97 1.36 -2.21
CA ASP A 18 -10.73 0.72 -1.12
C ASP A 18 -9.94 0.76 0.18
N ILE A 19 -8.64 0.48 0.12
CA ILE A 19 -7.74 0.46 1.28
C ILE A 19 -7.46 1.88 1.78
N LEU A 20 -7.34 2.84 0.88
CA LEU A 20 -7.09 4.25 1.20
C LEU A 20 -8.22 4.89 2.02
N GLN A 21 -9.45 4.39 1.92
CA GLN A 21 -10.58 4.91 2.70
C GLN A 21 -10.54 4.56 4.19
N SER A 22 -9.59 3.73 4.64
CA SER A 22 -9.49 3.38 6.06
C SER A 22 -9.31 4.64 6.94
N GLU A 23 -9.90 4.60 8.14
CA GLU A 23 -9.71 5.60 9.19
C GLU A 23 -8.46 5.31 10.05
N ILE A 24 -7.81 4.16 9.81
CA ILE A 24 -6.56 3.77 10.47
C ILE A 24 -5.40 4.17 9.54
N PRO A 25 -4.49 5.07 9.95
CA PRO A 25 -3.36 5.50 9.12
C PRO A 25 -2.51 4.33 8.61
N GLU A 26 -2.29 3.32 9.47
CA GLU A 26 -1.51 2.14 9.14
C GLU A 26 -2.14 1.32 8.01
N GLU A 27 -3.46 1.23 7.96
CA GLU A 27 -4.17 0.55 6.87
C GLU A 27 -4.16 1.41 5.61
N SER A 28 -4.38 2.73 5.72
CA SER A 28 -4.27 3.66 4.58
C SER A 28 -2.89 3.60 3.91
N MET A 29 -1.81 3.42 4.68
CA MET A 29 -0.47 3.23 4.11
C MET A 29 -0.36 1.98 3.24
N LEU A 30 -1.09 0.90 3.54
CA LEU A 30 -1.01 -0.37 2.79
C LEU A 30 -1.49 -0.22 1.35
N ALA A 31 -2.27 0.82 1.06
CA ALA A 31 -2.66 1.18 -0.29
C ALA A 31 -1.46 1.29 -1.25
N ILE A 32 -0.26 1.66 -0.77
CA ILE A 32 0.96 1.72 -1.60
C ILE A 32 1.37 0.35 -2.16
N LEU A 33 0.96 -0.76 -1.53
CA LEU A 33 1.25 -2.13 -1.96
C LEU A 33 0.12 -2.72 -2.82
N CYS A 34 -0.98 -1.98 -3.03
CA CYS A 34 -2.19 -2.46 -3.70
C CYS A 34 -2.20 -2.20 -5.21
N ASN A 35 -3.21 -2.68 -5.93
CA ASN A 35 -3.35 -2.43 -7.36
C ASN A 35 -3.65 -0.94 -7.63
N PHE A 36 -2.78 -0.26 -8.39
CA PHE A 36 -2.97 1.15 -8.77
C PHE A 36 -3.89 1.31 -9.99
N LYS A 37 -4.38 0.21 -10.55
CA LYS A 37 -5.19 0.16 -11.77
C LYS A 37 -4.48 0.88 -12.92
N LYS A 38 -4.99 2.05 -13.32
CA LYS A 38 -4.44 2.88 -14.40
C LYS A 38 -3.86 4.20 -13.88
N GLU A 39 -3.81 4.39 -12.57
CA GLU A 39 -3.30 5.62 -11.98
C GLU A 39 -1.78 5.57 -11.83
N GLU A 40 -1.15 6.71 -12.14
CA GLU A 40 0.28 6.88 -11.99
C GLU A 40 0.70 6.75 -10.52
N ALA A 41 1.80 6.04 -10.28
CA ALA A 41 2.29 5.78 -8.93
C ALA A 41 2.53 7.07 -8.11
N GLN A 42 2.92 8.17 -8.77
CA GLN A 42 3.09 9.47 -8.14
C GLN A 42 1.75 10.05 -7.64
N VAL A 43 0.68 9.92 -8.44
CA VAL A 43 -0.67 10.37 -8.06
C VAL A 43 -1.18 9.57 -6.87
N VAL A 44 -1.02 8.24 -6.91
CA VAL A 44 -1.41 7.36 -5.80
C VAL A 44 -0.64 7.71 -4.53
N LEU A 45 0.69 7.90 -4.61
CA LEU A 45 1.50 8.30 -3.46
C LEU A 45 1.05 9.64 -2.87
N SER A 46 0.75 10.64 -3.71
CA SER A 46 0.22 11.93 -3.25
C SER A 46 -1.11 11.78 -2.51
N LYS A 47 -2.03 10.95 -3.02
CA LYS A 47 -3.32 10.65 -2.35
C LYS A 47 -3.12 9.99 -0.99
N ILE A 48 -2.20 9.02 -0.90
CA ILE A 48 -1.87 8.36 0.38
C ILE A 48 -1.30 9.37 1.37
N ILE A 49 -0.36 10.22 0.95
CA ILE A 49 0.24 11.25 1.83
C ILE A 49 -0.83 12.24 2.31
N GLN A 50 -1.73 12.68 1.42
CA GLN A 50 -2.84 13.56 1.80
C GLN A 50 -3.75 12.88 2.84
N ARG A 51 -4.14 11.63 2.62
CA ARG A 51 -4.97 10.89 3.57
C ARG A 51 -4.29 10.76 4.94
N LEU A 52 -2.99 10.50 4.95
CA LEU A 52 -2.22 10.44 6.19
C LEU A 52 -2.12 11.80 6.88
N GLN A 53 -2.07 12.91 6.15
CA GLN A 53 -2.15 14.25 6.73
C GLN A 53 -3.49 14.47 7.43
N GLU A 54 -4.60 14.04 6.81
CA GLU A 54 -5.95 14.14 7.39
C GLU A 54 -6.10 13.30 8.66
N LEU A 55 -5.51 12.09 8.69
CA LEU A 55 -5.59 11.17 9.83
C LEU A 55 -4.53 11.42 10.91
N SER A 56 -3.48 12.19 10.61
CA SER A 56 -2.39 12.47 11.54
C SER A 56 -2.75 13.60 12.49
N LYS A 57 -2.60 13.34 13.80
CA LYS A 57 -2.85 14.34 14.85
C LYS A 57 -1.73 15.37 15.00
N ASP A 58 -0.53 15.07 14.48
CA ASP A 58 0.65 15.92 14.59
C ASP A 58 1.69 15.62 13.49
N ALA A 59 2.61 16.56 13.29
CA ALA A 59 3.64 16.49 12.26
C ALA A 59 4.67 15.36 12.47
N MET A 60 4.93 14.97 13.73
CA MET A 60 5.90 13.91 14.04
C MET A 60 5.35 12.54 13.61
N ARG A 61 4.06 12.28 13.86
CA ARG A 61 3.37 11.08 13.38
C ARG A 61 3.35 11.02 11.86
N LEU A 62 3.01 12.11 11.19
CA LEU A 62 3.03 12.18 9.72
C LEU A 62 4.43 11.85 9.17
N GLN A 63 5.48 12.43 9.76
CA GLN A 63 6.85 12.16 9.34
C GLN A 63 7.21 10.67 9.50
N LYS A 64 6.76 10.02 10.59
CA LYS A 64 6.94 8.58 10.79
C LYS A 64 6.25 7.76 9.69
N TYR A 65 5.04 8.14 9.27
CA TYR A 65 4.34 7.45 8.19
C TYR A 65 5.02 7.64 6.83
N ILE A 66 5.48 8.85 6.51
CA ILE A 66 6.23 9.11 5.27
C ILE A 66 7.52 8.28 5.20
N ARG A 67 8.24 8.14 6.32
CA ARG A 67 9.44 7.27 6.38
C ARG A 67 9.10 5.79 6.14
N GLN A 68 7.96 5.31 6.66
CA GLN A 68 7.50 3.94 6.42
C GLN A 68 7.07 3.72 4.97
N LEU A 69 6.36 4.69 4.37
CA LEU A 69 6.02 4.67 2.95
C LEU A 69 7.26 4.57 2.06
N LEU A 70 8.36 5.24 2.41
CA LEU A 70 9.63 5.11 1.68
C LEU A 70 10.20 3.68 1.75
N VAL A 71 10.03 2.98 2.87
CA VAL A 71 10.44 1.56 2.97
C VAL A 71 9.55 0.69 2.10
N TRP A 72 8.22 0.91 2.15
CA TRP A 72 7.26 0.08 1.41
C TRP A 72 7.29 0.35 -0.11
N SER A 73 7.59 1.58 -0.54
CA SER A 73 7.76 1.88 -1.97
C SER A 73 8.94 1.09 -2.56
N ARG A 74 10.02 0.89 -1.79
CA ARG A 74 11.13 0.02 -2.19
C ARG A 74 10.68 -1.44 -2.29
N LEU A 75 9.83 -1.93 -1.38
CA LEU A 75 9.27 -3.28 -1.46
C LEU A 75 8.42 -3.49 -2.72
N ARG A 76 7.62 -2.49 -3.12
CA ARG A 76 6.85 -2.56 -4.38
C ARG A 76 7.77 -2.68 -5.60
N ASN A 77 8.85 -1.89 -5.64
CA ASN A 77 9.82 -1.98 -6.73
C ASN A 77 10.45 -3.38 -6.79
N LEU A 78 10.84 -3.95 -5.64
CA LEU A 78 11.35 -5.32 -5.56
C LEU A 78 10.33 -6.35 -6.06
N THR A 79 9.05 -6.17 -5.74
CA THR A 79 7.97 -7.08 -6.20
C THR A 79 7.93 -7.15 -7.73
N ALA A 80 8.09 -6.02 -8.43
CA ALA A 80 8.13 -5.99 -9.89
C ALA A 80 9.33 -6.77 -10.45
N PHE A 81 10.53 -6.53 -9.91
CA PHE A 81 11.74 -7.25 -10.32
C PHE A 81 11.63 -8.75 -10.05
N THR A 82 11.17 -9.15 -8.87
CA THR A 82 11.01 -10.57 -8.51
C THR A 82 9.96 -11.25 -9.38
N THR A 83 8.87 -10.56 -9.74
CA THR A 83 7.85 -11.09 -10.65
C THR A 83 8.41 -11.35 -12.04
N GLN A 84 9.24 -10.43 -12.57
CA GLN A 84 9.90 -10.63 -13.86
C GLN A 84 10.83 -11.85 -13.83
N GLN A 85 11.64 -12.00 -12.77
CA GLN A 85 12.53 -13.16 -12.63
C GLN A 85 11.76 -14.49 -12.60
N LEU A 86 10.60 -14.53 -11.95
CA LEU A 86 9.74 -15.72 -11.96
C LEU A 86 9.23 -16.09 -13.37
N GLN A 87 8.94 -15.10 -14.20
CA GLN A 87 8.47 -15.31 -15.58
C GLN A 87 9.59 -15.82 -16.50
N GLU A 88 10.83 -15.36 -16.28
CA GLU A 88 12.00 -15.82 -17.05
C GLU A 88 12.39 -17.28 -16.73
N MET A 89 12.00 -17.78 -15.55
CA MET A 89 12.23 -19.16 -15.12
C MET A 89 11.14 -20.15 -15.58
N ALA A 90 9.99 -19.65 -16.06
CA ALA A 90 8.82 -20.43 -16.47
C ALA A 90 8.85 -20.77 -17.97
#